data_AF-A0AA35DYR5-F1
#
_entry.id   AF-A0AA35DYR5-F1
#
_cell.length_a   1.000
_cell.length_b   1.000
_cell.length_c   1.000
_cell.angle_alpha   90.00
_cell.angle_beta   90.00
_cell.angle_gamma   90.00
#
_symmetry.space_group_name_H-M   'P 1'
#
loop_
_entity.id
_entity.type
_entity.pdbx_description
1 polymer ?
#
loop_
_entity_poly.entity_id
_entity_poly.type
_entity_poly.pdbx_seq_one_letter_code
_entity_poly.pdbx_strand_id
1 'polypeptide(L)'
;MSIARFSPFELLLLKSRSQVDTATLLLLAWVLVHRQQVSEGQRRRRLAQVTAQFRHGHELGPVMGIAHSQDLQAIQLAAEVVRKECSSERSLSILHQAITVATDDGELSLNNHYILGFLADLLNVTPATLNTLFHELTGKPLRAAEDPSRDAYWQVHDPEYHARKARDAHAAEQKAKEAQAKAEERQRANTEQQQQKRQNKQRQQEEAHREKAKKEQSKQKERRNRQEHTQQQERQRWQQEQARQEEAHRQHRQRERPSPPPDRTTRALAVLGLTPGANRADIRRAYRRMAQLHHPDRFYSGSEHQVALASTRFQRIKSAYDYLMQNT
;
A
#
# COMPACT_ATOMS: atom_id res chain seq x y z
N MET A 1 11.57 68.41 4.28
CA MET A 1 10.85 68.47 5.58
C MET A 1 9.39 68.21 5.28
N SER A 2 8.86 67.06 5.71
CA SER A 2 7.42 66.80 5.60
C SER A 2 6.70 67.78 6.50
N ILE A 3 5.86 68.64 5.92
CA ILE A 3 4.91 69.45 6.68
C ILE A 3 4.05 68.45 7.46
N ALA A 4 4.17 68.42 8.78
CA ALA A 4 3.36 67.56 9.63
C ALA A 4 1.89 67.89 9.37
N ARG A 5 1.19 67.02 8.64
CA ARG A 5 -0.26 67.14 8.44
C ARG A 5 -0.90 66.58 9.70
N PHE A 6 -1.38 67.47 10.56
CA PHE A 6 -2.18 67.09 11.70
C PHE A 6 -3.40 66.27 11.26
N SER A 7 -3.73 65.24 12.05
CA SER A 7 -4.94 64.46 11.85
C SER A 7 -6.20 65.32 12.06
N PRO A 8 -7.36 64.90 11.52
CA PRO A 8 -8.62 65.62 11.76
C PRO A 8 -8.93 65.80 13.25
N PHE A 9 -8.59 64.81 14.08
CA PHE A 9 -8.82 64.87 15.52
C PHE A 9 -7.81 65.78 16.24
N GLU A 10 -6.54 65.77 15.85
CA GLU A 10 -5.53 66.70 16.39
C GLU A 10 -5.93 68.16 16.12
N LEU A 11 -6.42 68.46 14.91
CA LEU A 11 -6.94 69.77 14.57
C LEU A 11 -8.14 70.18 15.42
N LEU A 12 -9.01 69.24 15.82
CA LEU A 12 -10.12 69.51 16.72
C LEU A 12 -9.62 69.80 18.14
N LEU A 13 -8.67 69.02 18.66
CA LEU A 13 -8.07 69.26 19.97
C LEU A 13 -7.37 70.62 20.05
N LEU A 14 -6.64 71.02 19.01
CA LEU A 14 -5.96 72.32 18.94
C LEU A 14 -6.93 73.51 18.91
N LYS A 15 -8.11 73.33 18.31
CA LYS A 15 -9.16 74.38 18.24
C LYS A 15 -10.10 74.35 19.44
N SER A 16 -10.00 73.34 20.29
CA SER A 16 -10.92 73.13 21.40
C SER A 16 -10.64 74.08 22.57
N ARG A 17 -11.72 74.47 23.26
CA ARG A 17 -11.61 75.21 24.54
C ARG A 17 -11.31 74.28 25.73
N SER A 18 -11.47 72.96 25.56
CA SER A 18 -11.21 71.93 26.57
C SER A 18 -10.86 70.62 25.87
N GLN A 19 -9.57 70.25 25.91
CA GLN A 19 -9.07 69.04 25.27
C GLN A 19 -9.66 67.79 25.90
N VAL A 20 -9.77 67.74 27.24
CA VAL A 20 -10.46 66.66 27.98
C VAL A 20 -11.89 66.49 27.53
N ASP A 21 -12.69 67.56 27.49
CA ASP A 21 -14.09 67.46 27.10
C ASP A 21 -14.24 66.97 25.65
N THR A 22 -13.32 67.38 24.77
CA THR A 22 -13.31 66.96 23.35
C THR A 22 -12.91 65.49 23.19
N ALA A 23 -11.95 65.05 23.99
CA ALA A 23 -11.53 63.66 24.04
C ALA A 23 -12.62 62.75 24.63
N THR A 24 -13.23 63.15 25.75
CA THR A 24 -14.38 62.46 26.33
C THR A 24 -15.55 62.41 25.36
N LEU A 25 -15.83 63.51 24.65
CA LEU A 25 -16.86 63.57 23.61
C LEU A 25 -16.63 62.54 22.51
N LEU A 26 -15.38 62.35 22.05
CA LEU A 26 -15.06 61.32 21.06
C LEU A 26 -15.28 59.91 21.60
N LEU A 27 -14.88 59.64 22.84
CA LEU A 27 -15.08 58.33 23.47
C LEU A 27 -16.57 58.02 23.67
N LEU A 28 -17.38 58.99 24.07
CA LEU A 28 -18.85 58.84 24.17
C LEU A 28 -19.50 58.67 22.79
N ALA A 29 -19.00 59.38 21.77
CA ALA A 29 -19.44 59.20 20.38
C ALA A 29 -19.14 57.78 19.88
N TRP A 30 -17.98 57.22 20.26
CA TRP A 30 -17.60 55.85 19.92
C TRP A 30 -18.58 54.82 20.52
N VAL A 31 -18.97 54.99 21.80
CA VAL A 31 -20.01 54.17 22.45
C VAL A 31 -21.35 54.24 21.70
N LEU A 32 -21.75 55.42 21.21
CA LEU A 32 -23.01 55.60 20.46
C LEU A 32 -23.01 54.92 19.09
N VAL A 33 -21.86 54.88 18.41
CA VAL A 33 -21.73 54.27 17.08
C VAL A 33 -22.00 52.76 17.14
N HIS A 34 -21.60 52.10 18.21
CA HIS A 34 -21.79 50.67 18.44
C HIS A 34 -23.18 50.28 18.95
N ARG A 35 -24.13 51.23 18.96
CA ARG A 35 -25.55 50.95 19.18
C ARG A 35 -26.23 50.49 17.90
N GLN A 36 -26.85 49.32 18.00
CA GLN A 36 -27.75 48.78 16.98
C GLN A 36 -29.03 49.63 16.92
N GLN A 37 -29.54 49.88 15.71
CA GLN A 37 -30.87 50.48 15.45
C GLN A 37 -31.06 51.99 15.77
N VAL A 38 -30.00 52.79 15.94
CA VAL A 38 -30.13 54.25 16.14
C VAL A 38 -29.71 55.03 14.87
N SER A 39 -30.56 55.94 14.40
CA SER A 39 -30.22 56.82 13.27
C SER A 39 -29.10 57.80 13.63
N GLU A 40 -28.33 58.26 12.65
CA GLU A 40 -27.24 59.21 12.89
C GLU A 40 -27.74 60.53 13.54
N GLY A 41 -28.92 61.00 13.15
CA GLY A 41 -29.56 62.17 13.75
C GLY A 41 -29.91 61.98 15.23
N GLN A 42 -30.39 60.80 15.62
CA GLN A 42 -30.65 60.46 17.02
C GLN A 42 -29.34 60.38 17.82
N ARG A 43 -28.29 59.75 17.27
CA ARG A 43 -26.97 59.68 17.92
C ARG A 43 -26.42 61.09 18.18
N ARG A 44 -26.47 61.98 17.19
CA ARG A 44 -26.02 63.39 17.34
C ARG A 44 -26.80 64.14 18.41
N ARG A 45 -28.14 64.01 18.44
CA ARG A 45 -28.98 64.65 19.47
C ARG A 45 -28.67 64.13 20.87
N ARG A 46 -28.52 62.81 21.02
CA ARG A 46 -28.21 62.20 22.31
C ARG A 46 -26.83 62.61 22.82
N LEU A 47 -25.83 62.62 21.94
CA LEU A 47 -24.49 63.09 22.29
C LEU A 47 -24.55 64.55 22.78
N ALA A 48 -25.24 65.43 22.05
CA ALA A 48 -25.41 66.83 22.44
C ALA A 48 -26.09 67.00 23.82
N GLN A 49 -27.05 66.14 24.15
CA GLN A 49 -27.74 66.16 25.46
C GLN A 49 -26.80 65.76 26.60
N VAL A 50 -26.08 64.64 26.44
CA VAL A 50 -25.19 64.11 27.48
C VAL A 50 -23.97 65.01 27.69
N THR A 51 -23.50 65.68 26.64
CA THR A 51 -22.34 66.58 26.70
C THR A 51 -22.71 68.06 26.72
N ALA A 52 -23.94 68.42 27.13
CA ALA A 52 -24.40 69.81 27.13
C ALA A 52 -23.53 70.73 28.01
N GLN A 53 -22.88 70.17 29.03
CA GLN A 53 -22.01 70.91 29.97
C GLN A 53 -20.55 71.01 29.48
N PHE A 54 -20.19 70.36 28.38
CA PHE A 54 -18.82 70.27 27.90
C PHE A 54 -18.39 71.57 27.23
N ARG A 55 -17.15 72.00 27.46
CA ARG A 55 -16.58 73.24 26.91
C ARG A 55 -15.67 72.94 25.73
N HIS A 56 -16.17 72.22 24.73
CA HIS A 56 -15.37 71.83 23.55
C HIS A 56 -15.30 72.92 22.47
N GLY A 57 -16.35 73.73 22.27
CA GLY A 57 -16.30 74.95 21.43
C GLY A 57 -16.26 74.72 19.91
N HIS A 58 -16.58 73.52 19.44
CA HIS A 58 -16.66 73.15 18.02
C HIS A 58 -17.92 72.32 17.72
N GLU A 59 -18.23 72.10 16.44
CA GLU A 59 -19.36 71.28 16.01
C GLU A 59 -19.17 69.79 16.35
N LEU A 60 -20.28 69.06 16.55
CA LEU A 60 -20.29 67.63 16.87
C LEU A 60 -20.10 66.73 15.63
N GLY A 61 -20.39 67.26 14.43
CA GLY A 61 -20.33 66.50 13.17
C GLY A 61 -18.98 65.85 12.90
N PRO A 62 -17.85 66.59 12.99
CA PRO A 62 -16.52 66.03 12.81
C PRO A 62 -16.19 64.90 13.79
N VAL A 63 -16.54 65.04 15.08
CA VAL A 63 -16.32 64.01 16.10
C VAL A 63 -17.12 62.75 15.81
N MET A 64 -18.38 62.91 15.41
CA MET A 64 -19.22 61.78 14.99
C MET A 64 -18.68 61.08 13.75
N GLY A 65 -18.14 61.83 12.78
CA GLY A 65 -17.49 61.25 11.60
C GLY A 65 -16.28 60.39 11.96
N ILE A 66 -15.42 60.89 12.87
CA ILE A 66 -14.25 60.16 13.36
C ILE A 66 -14.69 58.89 14.11
N ALA A 67 -15.67 58.99 15.02
CA ALA A 67 -16.21 57.85 15.73
C ALA A 67 -16.83 56.80 14.80
N HIS A 68 -17.54 57.23 13.75
CA HIS A 68 -18.14 56.33 12.76
C HIS A 68 -17.08 55.60 11.93
N SER A 69 -16.00 56.29 11.57
CA SER A 69 -14.86 55.69 10.87
C SER A 69 -14.01 54.76 11.75
N GLN A 70 -14.25 54.74 13.06
CA GLN A 70 -13.50 53.95 14.05
C GLN A 70 -11.99 54.18 13.96
N ASP A 71 -11.58 55.45 13.78
CA ASP A 71 -10.18 55.82 13.72
C ASP A 71 -9.49 55.51 15.06
N LEU A 72 -8.74 54.42 15.08
CA LEU A 72 -8.04 53.93 16.28
C LEU A 72 -6.98 54.92 16.77
N GLN A 73 -6.34 55.68 15.88
CA GLN A 73 -5.33 56.67 16.28
C GLN A 73 -5.99 57.84 17.00
N ALA A 74 -7.13 58.30 16.51
CA ALA A 74 -7.91 59.34 17.17
C ALA A 74 -8.47 58.88 18.53
N ILE A 75 -9.00 57.65 18.60
CA ILE A 75 -9.51 57.06 19.85
C ILE A 75 -8.38 56.89 20.87
N GLN A 76 -7.21 56.41 20.45
CA GLN A 76 -6.04 56.30 21.30
C GLN A 76 -5.61 57.67 21.84
N LEU A 77 -5.51 58.68 20.97
CA LEU A 77 -5.14 60.03 21.39
C LEU A 77 -6.16 60.61 22.39
N ALA A 78 -7.46 60.39 22.14
CA ALA A 78 -8.51 60.79 23.08
C ALA A 78 -8.34 60.09 24.45
N ALA A 79 -8.06 58.79 24.45
CA ALA A 79 -7.81 58.05 25.68
C ALA A 79 -6.58 58.58 26.43
N GLU A 80 -5.49 58.90 25.72
CA GLU A 80 -4.28 59.47 26.32
C GLU A 80 -4.54 60.84 26.95
N VAL A 81 -5.28 61.71 26.27
CA VAL A 81 -5.70 63.03 26.80
C VAL A 81 -6.55 62.85 28.06
N VAL A 82 -7.57 61.98 28.02
CA VAL A 82 -8.42 61.71 29.19
C VAL A 82 -7.59 61.15 30.35
N ARG A 83 -6.71 60.18 30.11
CA ARG A 83 -5.87 59.60 31.16
C ARG A 83 -4.92 60.61 31.80
N LYS A 84 -4.40 61.55 31.02
CA LYS A 84 -3.41 62.54 31.48
C LYS A 84 -4.05 63.72 32.21
N GLU A 85 -5.21 64.18 31.75
CA GLU A 85 -5.78 65.47 32.17
C GLU A 85 -7.13 65.34 32.91
N CYS A 86 -7.74 64.15 32.95
CA CYS A 86 -8.97 63.93 33.73
C CYS A 86 -8.65 63.80 35.23
N SER A 87 -9.39 64.55 36.06
CA SER A 87 -9.33 64.38 37.52
C SER A 87 -10.05 63.10 37.96
N SER A 88 -9.65 62.57 39.12
CA SER A 88 -10.32 61.43 39.76
C SER A 88 -11.78 61.71 40.13
N GLU A 89 -12.14 62.97 40.38
CA GLU A 89 -13.52 63.37 40.66
C GLU A 89 -14.43 63.27 39.43
N ARG A 90 -13.86 63.43 38.23
CA ARG A 90 -14.61 63.37 36.96
C ARG A 90 -14.74 61.97 36.40
N SER A 91 -13.89 61.02 36.80
CA SER A 91 -13.89 59.65 36.27
C SER A 91 -15.25 58.96 36.39
N LEU A 92 -15.87 59.03 37.57
CA LEU A 92 -17.18 58.41 37.83
C LEU A 92 -18.29 59.08 37.03
N SER A 93 -18.23 60.40 36.84
CA SER A 93 -19.21 61.14 36.04
C SER A 93 -19.11 60.77 34.55
N ILE A 94 -17.89 60.66 34.01
CA ILE A 94 -17.66 60.22 32.64
C ILE A 94 -18.15 58.79 32.45
N LEU A 95 -17.85 57.90 33.40
CA LEU A 95 -18.29 56.51 33.32
C LEU A 95 -19.81 56.38 33.42
N HIS A 96 -20.45 57.16 34.29
CA HIS A 96 -21.91 57.25 34.36
C HIS A 96 -22.48 57.70 33.01
N GLN A 97 -21.93 58.75 32.39
CA GLN A 97 -22.36 59.20 31.08
C GLN A 97 -22.19 58.11 30.02
N ALA A 98 -21.07 57.37 30.04
CA ALA A 98 -20.81 56.27 29.12
C ALA A 98 -21.84 55.14 29.28
N ILE A 99 -22.18 54.75 30.51
CA ILE A 99 -23.21 53.73 30.78
C ILE A 99 -24.58 54.23 30.28
N THR A 100 -24.98 55.44 30.68
CA THR A 100 -26.25 56.07 30.26
C THR A 100 -26.37 56.16 28.73
N VAL A 101 -25.27 56.42 28.04
CA VAL A 101 -25.20 56.45 26.58
C VAL A 101 -25.29 55.05 25.98
N ALA A 102 -24.67 54.06 26.60
CA ALA A 102 -24.64 52.68 26.12
C ALA A 102 -25.99 51.95 26.27
N THR A 103 -26.80 52.31 27.27
CA THR A 103 -27.99 51.54 27.71
C THR A 103 -29.35 52.22 27.48
N ASP A 104 -29.37 53.41 26.89
CA ASP A 104 -30.55 54.31 26.87
C ASP A 104 -31.86 53.71 26.31
N ASP A 105 -31.82 52.75 25.37
CA ASP A 105 -33.04 52.19 24.76
C ASP A 105 -33.07 50.65 24.72
N GLY A 106 -32.29 49.94 25.54
CA GLY A 106 -32.37 48.48 25.55
C GLY A 106 -31.17 47.74 26.13
N GLU A 107 -30.94 46.53 25.62
CA GLU A 107 -29.84 45.67 26.05
C GLU A 107 -28.48 46.18 25.58
N LEU A 108 -27.48 46.02 26.43
CA LEU A 108 -26.11 46.41 26.16
C LEU A 108 -25.54 45.55 25.03
N SER A 109 -25.05 46.17 23.95
CA SER A 109 -24.38 45.44 22.87
C SER A 109 -23.06 44.85 23.33
N LEU A 110 -22.62 43.75 22.70
CA LEU A 110 -21.33 43.12 23.02
C LEU A 110 -20.15 44.09 22.89
N ASN A 111 -20.15 44.94 21.85
CA ASN A 111 -19.13 45.96 21.68
C ASN A 111 -19.15 46.97 22.82
N ASN A 112 -20.33 47.45 23.21
CA ASN A 112 -20.45 48.41 24.32
C ASN A 112 -20.06 47.79 25.66
N HIS A 113 -20.24 46.49 25.86
CA HIS A 113 -19.72 45.80 27.03
C HIS A 113 -18.20 45.94 27.15
N TYR A 114 -17.46 45.63 26.08
CA TYR A 114 -16.01 45.78 26.06
C TYR A 114 -15.55 47.23 26.13
N ILE A 115 -16.24 48.15 25.47
CA ILE A 115 -15.94 49.58 25.51
C ILE A 115 -16.09 50.13 26.94
N LEU A 116 -17.15 49.75 27.66
CA LEU A 116 -17.35 50.17 29.05
C LEU A 116 -16.26 49.62 29.98
N GLY A 117 -15.85 48.36 29.78
CA GLY A 117 -14.71 47.78 30.51
C GLY A 117 -13.41 48.55 30.25
N PHE A 118 -13.11 48.83 28.98
CA PHE A 118 -11.96 49.65 28.59
C PHE A 118 -12.00 51.06 29.20
N LEU A 119 -13.16 51.72 29.19
CA LEU A 119 -13.31 53.05 29.79
C LEU A 119 -13.18 53.02 31.30
N ALA A 120 -13.65 51.97 31.98
CA ALA A 120 -13.45 51.80 33.40
C ALA A 120 -11.96 51.66 33.74
N ASP A 121 -11.22 50.81 33.01
CA ASP A 121 -9.78 50.66 33.16
C ASP A 121 -9.04 51.97 32.88
N LEU A 122 -9.40 52.67 31.81
CA LEU A 122 -8.83 53.97 31.43
C LEU A 122 -8.97 55.02 32.54
N LEU A 123 -10.11 54.98 33.23
CA LEU A 123 -10.50 55.92 34.29
C LEU A 123 -10.11 55.44 35.69
N ASN A 124 -9.35 54.33 35.80
CA ASN A 124 -8.95 53.67 37.05
C ASN A 124 -10.15 53.28 37.95
N VAL A 125 -11.27 52.88 37.36
CA VAL A 125 -12.45 52.39 38.06
C VAL A 125 -12.43 50.87 38.09
N THR A 126 -12.54 50.28 39.28
CA THR A 126 -12.50 48.83 39.42
C THR A 126 -13.73 48.15 38.79
N PRO A 127 -13.62 46.89 38.31
CA PRO A 127 -14.76 46.15 37.79
C PRO A 127 -15.92 46.03 38.80
N ALA A 128 -15.62 45.96 40.10
CA ALA A 128 -16.65 45.94 41.14
C ALA A 128 -17.44 47.26 41.18
N THR A 129 -16.74 48.40 41.15
CA THR A 129 -17.37 49.73 41.08
C THR A 129 -18.18 49.90 39.80
N LEU A 130 -17.64 49.47 38.65
CA LEU A 130 -18.35 49.48 37.37
C LEU A 130 -19.66 48.68 37.46
N ASN A 131 -19.61 47.47 38.02
CA ASN A 131 -20.80 46.62 38.18
C ASN A 131 -21.85 47.25 39.09
N THR A 132 -21.43 47.87 40.20
CA THR A 132 -22.34 48.60 41.11
C THR A 132 -23.00 49.77 40.39
N LEU A 133 -22.22 50.64 39.73
CA LEU A 133 -22.74 51.77 38.97
C LEU A 133 -23.69 51.33 37.85
N PHE A 134 -23.32 50.28 37.12
CA PHE A 134 -24.16 49.73 36.06
C PHE A 134 -25.49 49.21 36.61
N HIS A 135 -25.46 48.52 37.75
CA HIS A 135 -26.66 48.02 38.40
C HIS A 135 -27.56 49.16 38.93
N GLU A 136 -26.98 50.18 39.54
CA GLU A 136 -27.70 51.37 40.01
C GLU A 136 -28.41 52.10 38.86
N LEU A 137 -27.77 52.21 37.70
CA LEU A 137 -28.33 52.93 36.55
C LEU A 137 -29.33 52.12 35.72
N THR A 138 -29.15 50.81 35.61
CA THR A 138 -29.94 49.96 34.71
C THR A 138 -30.90 49.01 35.43
N GLY A 139 -30.77 48.85 36.75
CA GLY A 139 -31.47 47.85 37.55
C GLY A 139 -31.04 46.40 37.28
N LYS A 140 -30.08 46.16 36.39
CA LYS A 140 -29.60 44.81 36.01
C LYS A 140 -28.10 44.68 36.27
N PRO A 141 -27.61 43.50 36.68
CA PRO A 141 -26.18 43.28 36.80
C PRO A 141 -25.52 43.29 35.42
N LEU A 142 -24.30 43.81 35.33
CA LEU A 142 -23.48 43.70 34.13
C LEU A 142 -23.05 42.22 33.98
N ARG A 143 -23.54 41.54 32.95
CA ARG A 143 -23.16 40.14 32.66
C ARG A 143 -21.69 40.08 32.24
N ALA A 144 -21.04 38.94 32.48
CA ALA A 144 -19.69 38.72 31.99
C ALA A 144 -19.65 38.80 30.45
N ALA A 145 -18.59 39.39 29.90
CA ALA A 145 -18.37 39.44 28.46
C ALA A 145 -18.39 38.03 27.88
N GLU A 146 -19.24 37.79 26.89
CA GLU A 146 -19.14 36.60 26.06
C GLU A 146 -17.91 36.71 25.17
N ASP A 147 -17.21 35.61 24.90
CA ASP A 147 -15.92 35.61 24.20
C ASP A 147 -16.07 35.05 22.76
N PRO A 148 -16.07 35.92 21.72
CA PRO A 148 -16.22 35.48 20.32
C PRO A 148 -15.06 34.65 19.78
N SER A 149 -13.95 34.56 20.52
CA SER A 149 -12.83 33.68 20.13
C SER A 149 -13.11 32.21 20.45
N ARG A 150 -14.12 31.92 21.27
CA ARG A 150 -14.48 30.56 21.67
C ARG A 150 -15.52 29.97 20.73
N ASP A 151 -15.33 28.71 20.33
CA ASP A 151 -16.30 27.96 19.52
C ASP A 151 -17.69 27.90 20.19
N ALA A 152 -17.73 27.82 21.53
CA ALA A 152 -18.97 27.83 22.30
C ALA A 152 -19.84 29.07 22.07
N TYR A 153 -19.23 30.23 21.79
CA TYR A 153 -19.97 31.45 21.47
C TYR A 153 -20.77 31.27 20.17
N TRP A 154 -20.11 30.77 19.13
CA TRP A 154 -20.69 30.57 17.80
C TRP A 154 -21.69 29.42 17.75
N GLN A 155 -21.57 28.40 18.63
CA GLN A 155 -22.59 27.37 18.77
C GLN A 155 -23.95 27.92 19.19
N VAL A 156 -23.95 28.96 20.03
CA VAL A 156 -25.19 29.63 20.50
C VAL A 156 -25.68 30.67 19.49
N HIS A 157 -24.76 31.41 18.87
CA HIS A 157 -25.10 32.54 17.99
C HIS A 157 -25.33 32.17 16.52
N ASP A 158 -24.81 31.03 16.06
CA ASP A 158 -25.02 30.50 14.70
C ASP A 158 -25.31 28.99 14.72
N PRO A 159 -26.47 28.58 15.24
CA PRO A 159 -26.84 27.16 15.30
C PRO A 159 -27.01 26.55 13.89
N GLU A 160 -27.36 27.36 12.89
CA GLU A 160 -27.55 26.89 11.51
C GLU A 160 -26.25 26.46 10.84
N TYR A 161 -25.16 27.22 11.03
CA TYR A 161 -23.84 26.84 10.54
C TYR A 161 -23.41 25.48 11.09
N HIS A 162 -23.54 25.29 12.41
CA HIS A 162 -23.17 24.01 13.04
C HIS A 162 -24.08 22.86 12.58
N ALA A 163 -25.38 23.10 12.42
CA ALA A 163 -26.31 22.10 11.87
C ALA A 163 -25.99 21.73 10.41
N ARG A 164 -25.54 22.68 9.59
CA ARG A 164 -25.08 22.41 8.21
C ARG A 164 -23.78 21.59 8.23
N LYS A 165 -22.81 22.00 9.01
CA LYS A 165 -21.53 21.30 9.17
C LYS A 165 -21.72 19.85 9.63
N ALA A 166 -22.65 19.61 10.56
CA ALA A 166 -22.99 18.26 11.02
C ALA A 166 -23.63 17.41 9.91
N ARG A 167 -24.53 17.98 9.11
CA ARG A 167 -25.13 17.30 7.94
C ARG A 167 -24.09 16.95 6.89
N ASP A 168 -23.18 17.87 6.59
CA ASP A 168 -22.11 17.66 5.62
C ASP A 168 -21.14 16.57 6.10
N ALA A 169 -20.80 16.57 7.40
CA ALA A 169 -19.97 15.52 8.02
C ALA A 169 -20.65 14.14 7.92
N HIS A 170 -21.95 14.06 8.25
CA HIS A 170 -22.70 12.81 8.13
C HIS A 170 -22.80 12.34 6.67
N ALA A 171 -23.04 13.26 5.73
CA ALA A 171 -23.06 12.94 4.30
C ALA A 171 -21.69 12.45 3.78
N ALA A 172 -20.60 13.04 4.26
CA ALA A 172 -19.23 12.61 3.95
C ALA A 172 -18.95 11.20 4.51
N GLU A 173 -19.38 10.92 5.74
CA GLU A 173 -19.23 9.59 6.35
C GLU A 173 -20.03 8.53 5.58
N GLN A 174 -21.27 8.83 5.18
CA GLN A 174 -22.08 7.92 4.35
C GLN A 174 -21.42 7.67 2.99
N LYS A 175 -20.93 8.72 2.32
CA LYS A 175 -20.19 8.57 1.05
C LYS A 175 -18.92 7.73 1.22
N ALA A 176 -18.20 7.88 2.33
CA ALA A 176 -17.02 7.07 2.61
C ALA A 176 -17.38 5.59 2.81
N LYS A 177 -18.44 5.30 3.55
CA LYS A 177 -18.97 3.93 3.74
C LYS A 177 -19.41 3.30 2.42
N GLU A 178 -20.16 4.04 1.60
CA GLU A 178 -20.56 3.57 0.26
C GLU A 178 -19.36 3.32 -0.67
N ALA A 179 -18.35 4.20 -0.63
CA ALA A 179 -17.14 4.03 -1.41
C ALA A 179 -16.33 2.80 -0.97
N GLN A 180 -16.25 2.56 0.35
CA GLN A 180 -15.63 1.36 0.91
C GLN A 180 -16.39 0.09 0.47
N ALA A 181 -17.72 0.07 0.60
CA ALA A 181 -18.54 -1.06 0.16
C ALA A 181 -18.36 -1.36 -1.34
N LYS A 182 -18.39 -0.33 -2.19
CA LYS A 182 -18.13 -0.47 -3.64
C LYS A 182 -16.71 -0.96 -3.94
N ALA A 183 -15.72 -0.53 -3.17
CA ALA A 183 -14.35 -0.99 -3.32
C ALA A 183 -14.21 -2.48 -2.93
N GLU A 184 -14.85 -2.91 -1.84
CA GLU A 184 -14.90 -4.32 -1.44
C GLU A 184 -15.59 -5.20 -2.48
N GLU A 185 -16.73 -4.78 -3.02
CA GLU A 185 -17.42 -5.50 -4.10
C GLU A 185 -16.55 -5.65 -5.35
N ARG A 186 -15.85 -4.58 -5.76
CA ARG A 186 -14.90 -4.64 -6.88
C ARG A 186 -13.74 -5.59 -6.61
N GLN A 187 -13.23 -5.62 -5.38
CA GLN A 187 -12.16 -6.55 -4.99
C GLN A 187 -12.64 -8.00 -5.04
N ARG A 188 -13.86 -8.28 -4.55
CA ARG A 188 -14.47 -9.61 -4.62
C ARG A 188 -14.67 -10.05 -6.07
N ALA A 189 -15.27 -9.22 -6.91
CA ALA A 189 -15.47 -9.49 -8.33
C ALA A 189 -14.15 -9.75 -9.08
N ASN A 190 -13.10 -8.94 -8.81
CA ASN A 190 -11.78 -9.16 -9.40
C ASN A 190 -11.15 -10.49 -8.95
N THR A 191 -11.33 -10.84 -7.67
CA THR A 191 -10.81 -12.09 -7.10
C THR A 191 -11.51 -13.30 -7.74
N GLU A 192 -12.84 -13.26 -7.84
CA GLU A 192 -13.64 -14.29 -8.51
C GLU A 192 -13.23 -14.43 -9.98
N GLN A 193 -13.09 -13.32 -10.71
CA GLN A 193 -12.66 -13.34 -12.11
C GLN A 193 -11.25 -13.92 -12.28
N GLN A 194 -10.32 -13.62 -11.37
CA GLN A 194 -8.98 -14.22 -11.37
C GLN A 194 -9.03 -15.72 -11.08
N GLN A 195 -9.83 -16.15 -10.10
CA GLN A 195 -10.01 -17.58 -9.81
C GLN A 195 -10.59 -18.31 -11.01
N GLN A 196 -11.61 -17.75 -11.67
CA GLN A 196 -12.23 -18.35 -12.84
C GLN A 196 -11.27 -18.43 -14.04
N LYS A 197 -10.45 -17.39 -14.27
CA LYS A 197 -9.37 -17.43 -15.27
C LYS A 197 -8.34 -18.52 -14.96
N ARG A 198 -7.93 -18.68 -13.70
CA ARG A 198 -7.00 -19.74 -13.28
C ARG A 198 -7.60 -21.13 -13.49
N GLN A 199 -8.86 -21.34 -13.11
CA GLN A 199 -9.55 -22.61 -13.33
C GLN A 199 -9.70 -22.93 -14.82
N ASN A 200 -10.11 -21.97 -15.65
CA ASN A 200 -10.21 -22.18 -17.10
C ASN A 200 -8.85 -22.51 -17.73
N LYS A 201 -7.77 -21.83 -17.29
CA LYS A 201 -6.41 -22.14 -17.74
C LYS A 201 -5.97 -23.55 -17.34
N GLN A 202 -6.28 -23.99 -16.12
CA GLN A 202 -6.01 -25.36 -15.67
C GLN A 202 -6.77 -26.38 -16.51
N ARG A 203 -8.07 -26.18 -16.74
CA ARG A 203 -8.89 -27.06 -17.61
C ARG A 203 -8.33 -27.17 -19.02
N GLN A 204 -7.96 -26.04 -19.63
CA GLN A 204 -7.33 -26.03 -20.96
C GLN A 204 -5.99 -26.78 -20.98
N GLN A 205 -5.17 -26.65 -19.93
CA GLN A 205 -3.92 -27.40 -19.81
C GLN A 205 -4.18 -28.91 -19.67
N GLU A 206 -5.13 -29.32 -18.83
CA GLU A 206 -5.53 -30.72 -18.66
C GLU A 206 -6.06 -31.32 -19.96
N GLU A 207 -6.93 -30.61 -20.67
CA GLU A 207 -7.44 -31.02 -21.98
C GLU A 207 -6.31 -31.17 -23.01
N ALA A 208 -5.41 -30.20 -23.09
CA ALA A 208 -4.25 -30.26 -23.98
C ALA A 208 -3.31 -31.42 -23.62
N HIS A 209 -3.08 -31.69 -22.33
CA HIS A 209 -2.31 -32.85 -21.88
C HIS A 209 -3.01 -34.16 -22.26
N ARG A 210 -4.32 -34.24 -22.09
CA ARG A 210 -5.12 -35.42 -22.45
C ARG A 210 -5.14 -35.68 -23.95
N GLU A 211 -5.24 -34.64 -24.77
CA GLU A 211 -5.13 -34.74 -26.22
C GLU A 211 -3.73 -35.19 -26.66
N LYS A 212 -2.66 -34.60 -26.09
CA LYS A 212 -1.29 -35.02 -26.36
C LYS A 212 -1.08 -36.49 -25.99
N ALA A 213 -1.56 -36.92 -24.82
CA ALA A 213 -1.50 -38.31 -24.38
C ALA A 213 -2.23 -39.25 -25.34
N LYS A 214 -3.44 -38.89 -25.80
CA LYS A 214 -4.18 -39.65 -26.81
C LYS A 214 -3.43 -39.75 -28.15
N LYS A 215 -2.86 -38.64 -28.63
CA LYS A 215 -2.05 -38.62 -29.87
C LYS A 215 -0.78 -39.45 -29.74
N GLU A 216 -0.14 -39.44 -28.58
CA GLU A 216 1.05 -40.26 -28.34
C GLU A 216 0.70 -41.75 -28.27
N GLN A 217 -0.39 -42.11 -27.59
CA GLN A 217 -0.90 -43.48 -27.57
C GLN A 217 -1.27 -43.98 -28.98
N SER A 218 -1.92 -43.15 -29.81
CA SER A 218 -2.26 -43.54 -31.19
C SER A 218 -1.00 -43.75 -32.04
N LYS A 219 -0.02 -42.84 -31.96
CA LYS A 219 1.28 -43.00 -32.62
C LYS A 219 2.03 -44.23 -32.14
N GLN A 220 2.01 -44.52 -30.84
CA GLN A 220 2.67 -45.68 -30.26
C GLN A 220 2.00 -46.98 -30.73
N LYS A 221 0.67 -47.01 -30.80
CA LYS A 221 -0.09 -48.13 -31.36
C LYS A 221 0.21 -48.33 -32.85
N GLU A 222 0.29 -47.26 -33.63
CA GLU A 222 0.62 -47.33 -35.06
C GLU A 222 2.07 -47.80 -35.30
N ARG A 223 3.04 -47.31 -34.51
CA ARG A 223 4.43 -47.81 -34.52
C ARG A 223 4.50 -49.29 -34.17
N ARG A 224 3.76 -49.73 -33.14
CA ARG A 224 3.68 -51.14 -32.75
C ARG A 224 3.10 -52.00 -33.86
N ASN A 225 1.98 -51.60 -34.45
CA ASN A 225 1.38 -52.31 -35.58
C ASN A 225 2.34 -52.39 -36.78
N ARG A 226 3.05 -51.30 -37.10
CA ARG A 226 4.06 -51.30 -38.17
C ARG A 226 5.21 -52.26 -37.85
N GLN A 227 5.72 -52.26 -36.61
CA GLN A 227 6.76 -53.19 -36.17
C GLN A 227 6.29 -54.66 -36.25
N GLU A 228 5.07 -54.95 -35.80
CA GLU A 228 4.47 -56.28 -35.89
C GLU A 228 4.34 -56.73 -37.35
N HIS A 229 3.90 -55.84 -38.25
CA HIS A 229 3.80 -56.11 -39.68
C HIS A 229 5.17 -56.35 -40.34
N THR A 230 6.17 -55.52 -40.03
CA THR A 230 7.54 -55.71 -40.53
C THR A 230 8.12 -57.03 -40.04
N GLN A 231 7.99 -57.35 -38.75
CA GLN A 231 8.45 -58.65 -38.22
C GLN A 231 7.72 -59.83 -38.87
N GLN A 232 6.43 -59.69 -39.18
CA GLN A 232 5.67 -60.75 -39.84
C GLN A 232 6.13 -60.95 -41.28
N GLN A 233 6.42 -59.88 -42.02
CA GLN A 233 7.03 -59.96 -43.35
C GLN A 233 8.44 -60.58 -43.31
N GLU A 234 9.27 -60.18 -42.35
CA GLU A 234 10.61 -60.76 -42.16
C GLU A 234 10.53 -62.26 -41.82
N ARG A 235 9.60 -62.67 -40.95
CA ARG A 235 9.35 -64.09 -40.65
C ARG A 235 8.93 -64.87 -41.90
N GLN A 236 8.05 -64.31 -42.74
CA GLN A 236 7.64 -64.94 -43.99
C GLN A 236 8.79 -65.05 -44.99
N ARG A 237 9.62 -64.01 -45.13
CA ARG A 237 10.82 -64.04 -45.98
C ARG A 237 11.81 -65.10 -45.49
N TRP A 238 12.07 -65.15 -44.19
CA TRP A 238 12.97 -66.14 -43.58
C TRP A 238 12.46 -67.56 -43.80
N GLN A 239 11.15 -67.81 -43.66
CA GLN A 239 10.54 -69.10 -43.97
C GLN A 239 10.68 -69.48 -45.46
N GLN A 240 10.46 -68.54 -46.39
CA GLN A 240 10.65 -68.78 -47.82
C GLN A 240 12.12 -69.04 -48.19
N GLU A 241 13.04 -68.36 -47.52
CA GLU A 241 14.47 -68.52 -47.73
C GLU A 241 14.97 -69.84 -47.15
N GLN A 242 14.48 -70.26 -45.98
CA GLN A 242 14.69 -71.60 -45.44
C GLN A 242 14.16 -72.68 -46.37
N ALA A 243 12.93 -72.55 -46.88
CA ALA A 243 12.37 -73.51 -47.83
C ALA A 243 13.19 -73.60 -49.13
N ARG A 244 13.67 -72.47 -49.65
CA ARG A 244 14.58 -72.43 -50.81
C ARG A 244 15.93 -73.09 -50.51
N GLN A 245 16.49 -72.86 -49.32
CA GLN A 245 17.73 -73.51 -48.89
C GLN A 245 17.54 -75.01 -48.69
N GLU A 246 16.40 -75.46 -48.17
CA GLU A 246 16.04 -76.88 -48.05
C GLU A 246 15.83 -77.55 -49.41
N GLU A 247 15.21 -76.89 -50.38
CA GLU A 247 15.10 -77.37 -51.77
C GLU A 247 16.46 -77.46 -52.44
N ALA A 248 17.31 -76.43 -52.29
CA ALA A 248 18.69 -76.44 -52.76
C ALA A 248 19.50 -77.56 -52.08
N HIS A 249 19.35 -77.76 -50.76
CA HIS A 249 19.97 -78.87 -50.03
C HIS A 249 19.42 -80.23 -50.45
N ARG A 250 18.13 -80.36 -50.81
CA ARG A 250 17.55 -81.60 -51.37
C ARG A 250 18.12 -81.92 -52.74
N GLN A 251 18.30 -80.92 -53.61
CA GLN A 251 18.93 -81.10 -54.92
C GLN A 251 20.44 -81.40 -54.80
N HIS A 252 21.15 -80.79 -53.85
CA HIS A 252 22.56 -81.09 -53.58
C HIS A 252 22.74 -82.49 -52.94
N ARG A 253 21.82 -82.92 -52.06
CA ARG A 253 21.83 -84.27 -51.44
C ARG A 253 21.67 -85.42 -52.42
N GLN A 254 21.10 -85.20 -53.61
CA GLN A 254 21.02 -86.23 -54.66
C GLN A 254 22.31 -86.35 -55.50
N ARG A 255 23.28 -85.42 -55.36
CA ARG A 255 24.54 -85.43 -56.12
C ARG A 255 25.82 -85.60 -55.30
N GLU A 256 25.74 -85.65 -53.97
CA GLU A 256 26.93 -85.79 -53.11
C GLU A 256 26.87 -87.05 -52.24
N ARG A 257 27.79 -87.99 -52.52
CA ARG A 257 28.15 -89.10 -51.61
C ARG A 257 28.86 -88.53 -50.38
N PRO A 258 28.54 -88.97 -49.15
CA PRO A 258 29.20 -88.44 -47.96
C PRO A 258 30.62 -89.03 -47.82
N SER A 259 31.62 -88.16 -47.68
CA SER A 259 32.97 -88.53 -47.25
C SER A 259 33.02 -88.80 -45.74
N PRO A 260 33.87 -89.72 -45.26
CA PRO A 260 33.87 -90.14 -43.86
C PRO A 260 34.38 -89.05 -42.91
N PRO A 261 33.89 -89.00 -41.66
CA PRO A 261 34.36 -88.03 -40.67
C PRO A 261 35.84 -88.28 -40.32
N PRO A 262 36.62 -87.21 -40.06
CA PRO A 262 38.04 -87.34 -39.74
C PRO A 262 38.25 -88.11 -38.43
N ASP A 263 39.29 -88.94 -38.43
CA ASP A 263 39.65 -89.88 -37.39
C ASP A 263 39.67 -89.24 -35.98
N ARG A 264 39.04 -89.91 -35.01
CA ARG A 264 38.85 -89.39 -33.63
C ARG A 264 40.19 -89.09 -32.95
N THR A 265 41.23 -89.85 -33.31
CA THR A 265 42.62 -89.67 -32.85
C THR A 265 43.17 -88.31 -33.29
N THR A 266 42.89 -87.89 -34.53
CA THR A 266 43.36 -86.61 -35.09
C THR A 266 42.70 -85.42 -34.38
N ARG A 267 41.40 -85.54 -34.03
CA ARG A 267 40.69 -84.51 -33.26
C ARG A 267 41.21 -84.39 -31.83
N ALA A 268 41.51 -85.51 -31.18
CA ALA A 268 42.07 -85.51 -29.83
C ALA A 268 43.48 -84.89 -29.78
N LEU A 269 44.32 -85.16 -30.79
CA LEU A 269 45.64 -84.53 -30.92
C LEU A 269 45.53 -83.01 -31.14
N ALA A 270 44.59 -82.58 -31.99
CA ALA A 270 44.34 -81.15 -32.22
C ALA A 270 43.89 -80.40 -30.96
N VAL A 271 43.10 -81.02 -30.09
CA VAL A 271 42.68 -80.43 -28.79
C VAL A 271 43.88 -80.22 -27.85
N LEU A 272 44.90 -81.06 -27.93
CA LEU A 272 46.16 -80.90 -27.18
C LEU A 272 47.20 -80.03 -27.92
N GLY A 273 46.87 -79.53 -29.12
CA GLY A 273 47.76 -78.74 -29.97
C GLY A 273 48.92 -79.54 -30.56
N LEU A 274 48.74 -80.86 -30.71
CA LEU A 274 49.75 -81.78 -31.23
C LEU A 274 49.47 -82.16 -32.68
N THR A 275 50.53 -82.36 -33.44
CA THR A 275 50.45 -82.90 -34.81
C THR A 275 50.28 -84.42 -34.78
N PRO A 276 49.68 -85.01 -35.83
CA PRO A 276 49.64 -86.47 -36.00
C PRO A 276 51.05 -87.10 -35.85
N GLY A 277 51.17 -88.19 -35.09
CA GLY A 277 52.45 -88.88 -34.86
C GLY A 277 53.20 -88.53 -33.56
N ALA A 278 52.62 -87.70 -32.68
CA ALA A 278 53.22 -87.39 -31.37
C ALA A 278 53.32 -88.64 -30.47
N ASN A 279 54.45 -88.81 -29.79
CA ASN A 279 54.65 -89.95 -28.88
C ASN A 279 53.97 -89.72 -27.52
N ARG A 280 53.81 -90.79 -26.72
CA ARG A 280 53.19 -90.74 -25.38
C ARG A 280 53.86 -89.74 -24.42
N ALA A 281 55.17 -89.49 -24.53
CA ALA A 281 55.86 -88.51 -23.69
C ALA A 281 55.48 -87.07 -24.08
N ASP A 282 55.30 -86.79 -25.37
CA ASP A 282 54.85 -85.50 -25.89
C ASP A 282 53.38 -85.23 -25.55
N ILE A 283 52.52 -86.26 -25.61
CA ILE A 283 51.12 -86.18 -25.16
C ILE A 283 51.04 -85.81 -23.68
N ARG A 284 51.82 -86.46 -22.81
CA ARG A 284 51.88 -86.12 -21.37
C ARG A 284 52.45 -84.72 -21.12
N ARG A 285 53.41 -84.26 -21.93
CA ARG A 285 53.98 -82.91 -21.82
C ARG A 285 52.98 -81.84 -22.26
N ALA A 286 52.27 -82.07 -23.35
CA ALA A 286 51.23 -81.18 -23.84
C ALA A 286 50.04 -81.10 -22.88
N TYR A 287 49.60 -82.24 -22.35
CA TYR A 287 48.54 -82.29 -21.34
C TYR A 287 48.90 -81.49 -20.09
N ARG A 288 50.10 -81.69 -19.52
CA ARG A 288 50.53 -80.91 -18.34
C ARG A 288 50.54 -79.40 -18.61
N ARG A 289 51.01 -78.99 -19.78
CA ARG A 289 51.03 -77.57 -20.21
C ARG A 289 49.62 -76.99 -20.33
N MET A 290 48.74 -77.70 -21.02
CA MET A 290 47.35 -77.27 -21.25
C MET A 290 46.51 -77.31 -19.97
N ALA A 291 46.75 -78.31 -19.11
CA ALA A 291 46.12 -78.44 -17.80
C ALA A 291 46.51 -77.28 -16.88
N GLN A 292 47.79 -76.88 -16.84
CA GLN A 292 48.23 -75.72 -16.05
C GLN A 292 47.71 -74.39 -16.61
N LEU A 293 47.54 -74.28 -17.92
CA LEU A 293 47.03 -73.08 -18.57
C LEU A 293 45.53 -72.89 -18.33
N HIS A 294 44.76 -73.98 -18.33
CA HIS A 294 43.30 -73.97 -18.23
C HIS A 294 42.77 -74.55 -16.92
N HIS A 295 43.59 -74.67 -15.87
CA HIS A 295 43.15 -75.20 -14.58
C HIS A 295 42.10 -74.25 -13.96
N PRO A 296 40.94 -74.75 -13.48
CA PRO A 296 39.89 -73.89 -12.94
C PRO A 296 40.34 -73.08 -11.71
N ASP A 297 41.26 -73.64 -10.91
CA ASP A 297 41.80 -73.00 -9.69
C ASP A 297 42.61 -71.72 -9.97
N ARG A 298 43.18 -71.61 -11.19
CA ARG A 298 43.91 -70.41 -11.62
C ARG A 298 42.99 -69.22 -11.93
N PHE A 299 41.71 -69.49 -12.15
CA PHE A 299 40.68 -68.49 -12.48
C PHE A 299 39.67 -68.31 -11.34
N TYR A 300 39.97 -68.81 -10.14
CA TYR A 300 39.08 -68.74 -8.97
C TYR A 300 38.78 -67.30 -8.52
N SER A 301 39.70 -66.35 -8.75
CA SER A 301 39.49 -64.92 -8.52
C SER A 301 38.81 -64.18 -9.68
N GLY A 302 38.45 -64.88 -10.76
CA GLY A 302 37.73 -64.35 -11.92
C GLY A 302 36.21 -64.50 -11.83
N SER A 303 35.47 -63.98 -12.82
CA SER A 303 34.00 -64.09 -12.88
C SER A 303 33.52 -65.54 -13.06
N GLU A 304 32.33 -65.89 -12.55
CA GLU A 304 31.69 -67.21 -12.69
C GLU A 304 31.73 -67.78 -14.11
N HIS A 305 31.47 -66.94 -15.12
CA HIS A 305 31.49 -67.34 -16.52
C HIS A 305 32.89 -67.76 -17.02
N GLN A 306 33.95 -67.14 -16.50
CA GLN A 306 35.34 -67.52 -16.83
C GLN A 306 35.71 -68.85 -16.19
N VAL A 307 35.28 -69.10 -14.95
CA VAL A 307 35.48 -70.40 -14.26
C VAL A 307 34.77 -71.52 -15.02
N ALA A 308 33.52 -71.30 -15.46
CA ALA A 308 32.75 -72.27 -16.23
C ALA A 308 33.41 -72.59 -17.59
N LEU A 309 33.84 -71.58 -18.34
CA LEU A 309 34.56 -71.77 -19.61
C LEU A 309 35.89 -72.50 -19.43
N ALA A 310 36.65 -72.18 -18.38
CA ALA A 310 37.89 -72.87 -18.04
C ALA A 310 37.62 -74.35 -17.70
N SER A 311 36.58 -74.63 -16.92
CA SER A 311 36.16 -76.00 -16.55
C SER A 311 35.76 -76.83 -17.77
N THR A 312 34.92 -76.30 -18.68
CA THR A 312 34.54 -77.01 -19.91
C THR A 312 35.74 -77.27 -20.82
N ARG A 313 36.67 -76.32 -20.94
CA ARG A 313 37.89 -76.51 -21.74
C ARG A 313 38.83 -77.53 -21.09
N PHE A 314 38.99 -77.50 -19.77
CA PHE A 314 39.80 -78.45 -19.02
C PHE A 314 39.27 -79.88 -19.17
N GLN A 315 37.95 -80.07 -19.08
CA GLN A 315 37.31 -81.36 -19.31
C GLN A 315 37.57 -81.89 -20.73
N ARG A 316 37.54 -81.04 -21.76
CA ARG A 316 37.87 -81.41 -23.14
C ARG A 316 39.34 -81.79 -23.32
N ILE A 317 40.26 -81.08 -22.66
CA ILE A 317 41.70 -81.38 -22.65
C ILE A 317 41.95 -82.74 -21.97
N LYS A 318 41.30 -82.98 -20.83
CA LYS A 318 41.39 -84.25 -20.10
C LYS A 318 40.81 -85.42 -20.90
N SER A 319 39.64 -85.27 -21.52
CA SER A 319 39.04 -86.34 -22.31
C SER A 319 39.86 -86.68 -23.56
N ALA A 320 40.45 -85.68 -24.22
CA ALA A 320 41.37 -85.90 -25.35
C ALA A 320 42.64 -86.63 -24.91
N TYR A 321 43.22 -86.27 -23.75
CA TYR A 321 44.36 -86.96 -23.17
C TYR A 321 44.04 -88.41 -22.79
N ASP A 322 42.93 -88.64 -22.09
CA ASP A 322 42.50 -89.99 -21.66
C ASP A 322 42.27 -90.89 -22.89
N TYR A 323 41.63 -90.36 -23.95
CA TYR A 323 41.41 -91.08 -25.21
C TYR A 323 42.71 -91.45 -25.92
N LEU A 324 43.68 -90.52 -26.00
CA LEU A 324 44.98 -90.78 -26.61
C LEU A 324 45.79 -91.77 -25.78
N MET A 325 45.79 -91.69 -24.46
CA MET A 325 46.54 -92.65 -23.61
C MET A 325 45.97 -94.08 -23.66
N GLN A 326 44.69 -94.24 -24.01
CA GLN A 326 44.05 -95.55 -24.20
C GLN A 326 44.28 -96.13 -25.60
N ASN A 327 44.41 -95.28 -26.63
CA ASN A 327 44.42 -95.70 -28.05
C ASN A 327 45.74 -95.41 -28.80
N THR A 328 46.76 -94.83 -28.15
CA THR A 328 48.15 -94.65 -28.64
C THR A 328 49.12 -95.15 -27.59
#